data_AF-A0A3D5UWH7-F1
#
_entry.id   AF-A0A3D5UWH7-F1
#
_cell.length_a   1.000
_cell.length_b   1.000
_cell.length_c   1.000
_cell.angle_alpha   90.00
_cell.angle_beta   90.00
_cell.angle_gamma   90.00
#
_symmetry.space_group_name_H-M   'P 1'
#
loop_
_entity.id
_entity.type
_entity.pdbx_description
1 polymer ?
#
loop_
_entity_poly.entity_id
_entity_poly.type
_entity_poly.pdbx_seq_one_letter_code
_entity_poly.pdbx_strand_id
1 'polypeptide(L)'
;GPNGAGKTTLLKILTGVLAPDSGTIRLGTNLTPVYVDQSRSSLDPEATLWDTLCEGGGDQVIVRGKPRHVVSYLRDFLFRESQARQPVKALSGGEQCRLLLARALAKPSNLLILDEPTN
;
A
#
# COMPACT_ATOMS: atom_id res chain seq x y z
N GLY A 1 19.78 6.24 -3.05
CA GLY A 1 21.09 5.69 -2.64
C GLY A 1 21.20 4.25 -3.09
N PRO A 2 22.42 3.71 -3.23
CA PRO A 2 22.66 2.29 -3.54
C PRO A 2 22.15 1.36 -2.44
N ASN A 3 22.02 0.07 -2.74
CA ASN A 3 21.73 -0.96 -1.74
C ASN A 3 22.80 -0.90 -0.63
N GLY A 4 22.34 -0.96 0.62
CA GLY A 4 23.22 -0.79 1.79
C GLY A 4 23.46 0.67 2.23
N ALA A 5 22.93 1.67 1.55
CA ALA A 5 23.05 3.09 1.95
C ALA A 5 22.24 3.48 3.20
N GLY A 6 21.57 2.52 3.87
CA GLY A 6 20.84 2.76 5.11
C GLY A 6 19.40 3.27 4.95
N LYS A 7 18.79 3.20 3.75
CA LYS A 7 17.38 3.62 3.53
C LYS A 7 16.42 2.94 4.50
N THR A 8 16.49 1.61 4.59
CA THR A 8 15.63 0.81 5.47
C THR A 8 15.89 1.14 6.95
N THR A 9 17.14 1.39 7.33
CA THR A 9 17.50 1.80 8.70
C THR A 9 16.88 3.17 9.02
N LEU A 10 17.01 4.13 8.10
CA LEU A 10 16.39 5.45 8.23
C LEU A 10 14.86 5.36 8.35
N LEU A 11 14.21 4.54 7.52
CA LEU A 11 12.75 4.34 7.57
C LEU A 11 12.29 3.70 8.89
N LYS A 12 13.02 2.71 9.41
CA LYS A 12 12.73 2.12 10.73
C LYS A 12 12.87 3.15 11.85
N ILE A 13 13.86 4.03 11.74
CA ILE A 13 14.08 5.12 12.69
C ILE A 13 12.94 6.16 12.63
N LEU A 14 12.55 6.58 11.42
CA LEU A 14 11.46 7.54 11.19
C LEU A 14 10.05 7.03 11.54
N THR A 15 9.89 5.72 11.71
CA THR A 15 8.61 5.10 12.11
C THR A 15 8.62 4.62 13.55
N GLY A 16 9.71 4.84 14.30
CA GLY A 16 9.83 4.42 15.69
C GLY A 16 10.07 2.92 15.90
N VAL A 17 10.31 2.16 14.83
CA VAL A 17 10.67 0.73 14.90
C VAL A 17 12.10 0.55 15.41
N LEU A 18 12.98 1.54 15.19
CA LEU A 18 14.36 1.56 15.65
C LEU A 18 14.66 2.90 16.34
N ALA A 19 15.33 2.87 17.49
CA ALA A 19 15.81 4.09 18.15
C ALA A 19 17.11 4.58 17.47
N PRO A 20 17.30 5.90 17.29
CA PRO A 20 18.58 6.42 16.83
C PRO A 20 19.62 6.35 17.96
N ASP A 21 20.87 6.08 17.62
CA ASP A 21 21.98 6.09 18.60
C ASP A 21 22.27 7.51 19.13
N SER A 22 21.98 8.54 18.33
CA SER A 22 22.10 9.95 18.71
C SER A 22 21.15 10.84 17.87
N GLY A 23 20.85 12.03 18.36
CA GLY A 23 19.90 12.96 17.74
C GLY A 23 18.47 12.83 18.31
N THR A 24 17.53 13.58 17.74
CA THR A 24 16.12 13.57 18.20
C THR A 24 15.16 13.41 17.03
N ILE A 25 14.07 12.67 17.28
CA ILE A 25 12.98 12.46 16.33
C ILE A 25 11.69 12.83 17.02
N ARG A 26 10.89 13.68 16.37
CA ARG A 26 9.56 14.04 16.83
C ARG A 26 8.54 13.49 15.86
N LEU A 27 7.95 12.36 16.22
CA LEU A 27 6.82 11.79 15.49
C LEU A 27 5.56 12.60 15.79
N GLY A 28 4.74 12.88 14.76
CA GLY A 28 3.40 13.41 14.97
C GLY A 28 2.54 12.41 15.75
N THR A 29 1.62 12.89 16.58
CA THR A 29 0.64 12.04 17.27
C THR A 29 -0.19 11.26 16.24
N ASN A 30 -0.33 9.94 16.46
CA ASN A 30 -1.09 8.99 15.63
C ASN A 30 -0.55 8.75 14.20
N LEU A 31 0.76 8.52 14.04
CA LEU A 31 1.27 7.99 12.77
C LEU A 31 0.69 6.59 12.49
N THR A 32 0.07 6.41 11.32
CA THR A 32 -0.37 5.11 10.79
C THR A 32 0.40 4.87 9.50
N PRO A 33 1.68 4.46 9.60
CA PRO A 33 2.52 4.27 8.44
C PRO A 33 2.05 3.09 7.60
N VAL A 34 1.97 3.27 6.29
CA VAL A 34 1.79 2.18 5.34
C VAL A 34 3.06 2.01 4.54
N TYR A 35 3.61 0.80 4.61
CA TYR A 35 4.77 0.37 3.85
C TYR A 35 4.30 -0.27 2.55
N VAL A 36 4.85 0.20 1.44
CA VAL A 36 4.78 -0.48 0.15
C VAL A 36 6.21 -0.85 -0.21
N ASP A 37 6.61 -2.04 0.22
CA ASP A 37 7.87 -2.68 -0.16
C ASP A 37 7.60 -4.02 -0.88
N GLN A 38 8.48 -4.45 -1.79
CA GLN A 38 8.27 -5.66 -2.58
C GLN A 38 8.23 -6.96 -1.74
N SER A 39 8.74 -6.96 -0.51
CA SER A 39 8.95 -8.16 0.31
C SER A 39 7.83 -8.46 1.33
N ARG A 40 7.11 -7.43 1.77
CA ARG A 40 6.09 -7.50 2.84
C ARG A 40 4.69 -7.13 2.36
N SER A 41 4.60 -6.55 1.17
CA SER A 41 3.33 -6.19 0.53
C SER A 41 2.91 -7.27 -0.47
N SER A 42 2.98 -8.56 -0.10
CA SER A 42 2.47 -9.58 -1.00
C SER A 42 0.94 -9.41 -1.13
N LEU A 43 0.48 -9.44 -2.38
CA LEU A 43 -0.92 -9.64 -2.71
C LEU A 43 -1.17 -11.15 -2.76
N ASP A 44 -2.34 -11.60 -2.30
CA ASP A 44 -2.73 -12.99 -2.52
C ASP A 44 -2.95 -13.19 -4.03
N PRO A 45 -2.15 -14.04 -4.71
CA PRO A 45 -2.24 -14.24 -6.16
C PRO A 45 -3.57 -14.83 -6.62
N GLU A 46 -4.27 -15.54 -5.73
CA GLU A 46 -5.55 -16.19 -6.05
C GLU A 46 -6.76 -15.29 -5.73
N ALA A 47 -6.60 -14.30 -4.84
CA ALA A 47 -7.65 -13.32 -4.56
C ALA A 47 -7.93 -12.44 -5.78
N THR A 48 -9.17 -11.95 -5.89
CA THR A 48 -9.49 -10.95 -6.92
C THR A 48 -9.09 -9.55 -6.49
N LEU A 49 -8.99 -8.61 -7.44
CA LEU A 49 -8.77 -7.18 -7.13
C LEU A 49 -9.86 -6.64 -6.19
N TRP A 50 -11.10 -7.11 -6.38
CA TRP A 50 -12.23 -6.81 -5.53
C TRP A 50 -12.01 -7.27 -4.10
N ASP A 51 -11.68 -8.56 -3.92
CA ASP A 51 -11.47 -9.15 -2.58
C ASP A 51 -10.27 -8.51 -1.87
N THR A 52 -9.23 -8.16 -2.64
CA THR A 52 -8.04 -7.46 -2.15
C THR A 52 -8.35 -6.11 -1.50
N LEU A 53 -9.41 -5.42 -1.96
CA LEU A 53 -9.82 -4.11 -1.45
C LEU A 53 -11.01 -4.19 -0.48
N CYS A 54 -11.83 -5.24 -0.59
CA CYS A 54 -13.02 -5.49 0.21
C CYS A 54 -12.83 -6.73 1.11
N GLU A 55 -11.76 -6.76 1.93
CA GLU A 55 -11.41 -7.90 2.80
C GLU A 55 -12.55 -8.34 3.76
N GLY A 56 -13.55 -7.49 4.00
CA GLY A 56 -14.75 -7.77 4.81
C GLY A 56 -16.02 -8.13 4.01
N GLY A 57 -15.90 -8.32 2.69
CA GLY A 57 -17.02 -8.53 1.77
C GLY A 57 -17.73 -7.24 1.35
N GLY A 58 -18.76 -7.38 0.51
CA GLY A 58 -19.52 -6.26 -0.05
C GLY A 58 -18.90 -5.65 -1.31
N ASP A 59 -19.34 -4.44 -1.67
CA ASP A 59 -18.92 -3.72 -2.88
C ASP A 59 -18.29 -2.34 -2.60
N GLN A 60 -18.01 -2.06 -1.32
CA GLN A 60 -17.51 -0.78 -0.85
C GLN A 60 -16.09 -0.89 -0.28
N VAL A 61 -15.29 0.13 -0.56
CA VAL A 61 -14.00 0.39 0.09
C VAL A 61 -14.15 1.66 0.92
N ILE A 62 -13.75 1.63 2.18
CA ILE A 62 -13.69 2.84 3.00
C ILE A 62 -12.42 3.59 2.65
N VAL A 63 -12.57 4.78 2.05
CA VAL A 63 -11.45 5.64 1.64
C VAL A 63 -11.54 6.92 2.45
N ARG A 64 -10.56 7.17 3.31
CA ARG A 64 -10.51 8.37 4.18
C ARG A 64 -11.82 8.58 4.96
N GLY A 65 -12.39 7.48 5.48
CA GLY A 65 -13.63 7.50 6.28
C GLY A 65 -14.93 7.61 5.47
N LYS A 66 -14.88 7.58 4.14
CA LYS A 66 -16.07 7.59 3.27
C LYS A 66 -16.19 6.30 2.46
N PRO A 67 -17.37 5.67 2.39
CA PRO A 67 -17.57 4.52 1.51
C PRO A 67 -17.51 4.94 0.04
N ARG A 68 -16.84 4.13 -0.78
CA ARG A 68 -16.82 4.26 -2.24
C ARG A 68 -16.97 2.88 -2.87
N HIS A 69 -17.74 2.81 -3.95
CA HIS A 69 -17.88 1.58 -4.70
C HIS A 69 -16.52 1.14 -5.27
N VAL A 70 -16.19 -0.14 -5.12
CA VAL A 70 -14.86 -0.69 -5.41
C VAL A 70 -14.44 -0.51 -6.87
N VAL A 71 -15.36 -0.66 -7.83
CA VAL A 71 -15.06 -0.43 -9.26
C VAL A 71 -14.71 1.03 -9.52
N SER A 72 -15.43 1.95 -8.86
CA SER A 72 -15.15 3.39 -8.99
C SER A 72 -13.79 3.74 -8.40
N TYR A 73 -13.42 3.10 -7.28
CA TYR A 73 -12.11 3.30 -6.67
C TYR A 73 -10.98 2.71 -7.53
N LEU A 74 -11.14 1.48 -8.03
CA LEU A 74 -10.19 0.83 -8.95
C LEU A 74 -9.96 1.65 -10.23
N ARG A 75 -10.98 2.34 -10.73
CA ARG A 75 -10.86 3.22 -11.90
C ARG A 75 -9.90 4.39 -11.67
N ASP A 76 -9.80 4.90 -10.43
CA ASP A 76 -8.83 5.95 -10.06
C ASP A 76 -7.37 5.45 -10.19
N PHE A 77 -7.17 4.13 -10.17
CA PHE A 77 -5.88 3.46 -10.34
C PHE A 77 -5.71 2.83 -11.73
N LEU A 78 -6.52 3.28 -12.70
CA LEU A 78 -6.46 2.89 -14.10
C LEU A 78 -6.79 1.41 -14.36
N PHE A 79 -7.57 0.77 -13.48
CA PHE A 79 -8.13 -0.54 -13.75
C PHE A 79 -9.44 -0.44 -14.52
N ARG A 80 -9.66 -1.38 -15.45
CA ARG A 80 -10.94 -1.57 -16.12
C ARG A 80 -11.89 -2.33 -15.21
N GLU A 81 -13.19 -2.13 -15.40
CA GLU A 81 -14.23 -2.84 -14.64
C GLU A 81 -14.13 -4.36 -14.78
N SER A 82 -13.79 -4.85 -15.98
CA SER A 82 -13.56 -6.28 -16.23
C SER A 82 -12.40 -6.86 -15.43
N GLN A 83 -11.44 -6.04 -14.98
CA GLN A 83 -10.32 -6.49 -14.15
C GLN A 83 -10.70 -6.64 -12.68
N ALA A 84 -11.78 -6.01 -12.21
CA ALA A 84 -12.13 -6.01 -10.79
C ALA A 84 -12.34 -7.44 -10.23
N ARG A 85 -12.85 -8.36 -11.06
CA ARG A 85 -13.07 -9.77 -10.69
C ARG A 85 -11.94 -10.71 -11.13
N GLN A 86 -10.87 -10.20 -11.73
CA GLN A 86 -9.73 -11.01 -12.13
C GLN A 86 -8.85 -11.35 -10.91
N PRO A 87 -8.20 -12.52 -10.89
CA PRO A 87 -7.23 -12.85 -9.86
C PRO A 87 -5.98 -11.99 -9.99
N VAL A 88 -5.33 -11.66 -8.88
CA VAL A 88 -4.13 -10.81 -8.88
C VAL A 88 -3.02 -11.38 -9.75
N LYS A 89 -2.84 -12.71 -9.81
CA LYS A 89 -1.80 -13.34 -10.66
C LYS A 89 -1.93 -13.03 -12.16
N ALA A 90 -3.10 -12.58 -12.62
CA ALA A 90 -3.30 -12.18 -14.00
C ALA A 90 -2.77 -10.76 -14.30
N LEU A 91 -2.42 -9.99 -13.28
CA LEU A 91 -1.88 -8.64 -13.41
C LEU A 91 -0.39 -8.65 -13.73
N SER A 92 0.04 -7.74 -14.60
CA SER A 92 1.46 -7.39 -14.75
C SER A 92 2.06 -6.83 -13.46
N GLY A 93 3.39 -6.84 -13.32
CA GLY A 93 4.05 -6.27 -12.13
C GLY A 93 3.69 -4.79 -11.88
N GLY A 94 3.58 -3.99 -12.95
CA GLY A 94 3.14 -2.60 -12.85
C GLY A 94 1.68 -2.43 -12.43
N GLU A 95 0.80 -3.36 -12.79
CA GLU A 95 -0.57 -3.41 -12.29
C GLU A 95 -0.63 -3.84 -10.82
N GLN A 96 0.15 -4.83 -10.42
CA GLN A 96 0.25 -5.23 -9.01
C GLN A 96 0.74 -4.08 -8.14
N CYS A 97 1.72 -3.29 -8.61
CA CYS A 97 2.17 -2.09 -7.92
C CYS A 97 1.05 -1.05 -7.75
N ARG A 98 0.22 -0.82 -8.79
CA ARG A 98 -0.95 0.08 -8.68
C ARG A 98 -2.00 -0.45 -7.72
N LEU A 99 -2.25 -1.77 -7.70
CA LEU A 99 -3.20 -2.37 -6.75
C LEU A 99 -2.70 -2.23 -5.30
N LEU A 100 -1.40 -2.40 -5.07
CA LEU A 100 -0.78 -2.16 -3.77
C LEU A 100 -0.95 -0.71 -3.32
N LEU A 101 -0.73 0.24 -4.22
CA LEU A 101 -0.95 1.65 -3.95
C LEU A 101 -2.42 1.94 -3.62
N ALA A 102 -3.37 1.34 -4.34
CA ALA A 102 -4.80 1.45 -4.05
C ALA A 102 -5.13 0.92 -2.65
N ARG A 103 -4.66 -0.29 -2.29
CA ARG A 103 -4.86 -0.87 -0.96
C ARG A 103 -4.26 0.01 0.15
N ALA A 104 -3.07 0.56 -0.09
CA ALA A 104 -2.38 1.43 0.86
C ALA A 104 -3.13 2.75 1.11
N LEU A 105 -3.63 3.38 0.03
CA LEU A 105 -4.33 4.67 0.08
C LEU A 105 -5.78 4.57 0.55
N ALA A 106 -6.38 3.38 0.53
CA ALA A 106 -7.70 3.14 1.12
C ALA A 106 -7.63 3.24 2.66
N LYS A 107 -6.59 2.65 3.27
CA LYS A 107 -6.40 2.68 4.72
C LYS A 107 -6.14 4.12 5.19
N PRO A 108 -6.65 4.53 6.37
CA PRO A 108 -6.33 5.82 6.96
C PRO A 108 -4.83 5.84 7.28
N SER A 109 -4.04 6.40 6.37
CA SER A 109 -2.59 6.52 6.49
C SER A 109 -2.18 7.97 6.33
N ASN A 110 -1.24 8.40 7.17
CA ASN A 110 -0.65 9.74 7.15
C ASN A 110 0.86 9.71 6.82
N LEU A 111 1.40 8.52 6.56
CA LEU A 111 2.76 8.31 6.07
C LEU A 111 2.78 7.11 5.12
N LEU A 112 3.11 7.36 3.85
CA LEU A 112 3.31 6.32 2.84
C LEU A 112 4.81 6.19 2.57
N ILE A 113 5.34 4.98 2.75
CA ILE A 113 6.74 4.66 2.49
C ILE A 113 6.80 3.77 1.25
N LEU A 114 7.47 4.25 0.21
CA LEU A 114 7.71 3.52 -1.04
C LEU A 114 9.18 3.10 -1.08
N ASP A 115 9.46 1.80 -1.01
CA ASP A 115 10.82 1.29 -1.20
C ASP A 115 10.94 0.65 -2.60
N GLU A 116 11.80 1.26 -3.45
CA GLU A 116 12.11 0.90 -4.84
C GLU A 116 10.91 0.56 -5.77
N PRO A 117 10.07 1.54 -6.16
CA PRO A 117 8.89 1.29 -7.00
C PRO A 117 9.17 1.11 -8.51
N THR A 118 10.44 1.16 -8.96
CA THR A 118 10.81 1.26 -10.38
C THR A 118 11.56 0.05 -10.95
N ASN A 119 11.76 -1.02 -10.19
CA ASN A 119 12.31 -2.29 -10.71
C ASN A 119 11.21 -3.32 -10.95
#